data_AF-W8JMJ7-F1
#
_entry.id   AF-W8JMJ7-F1
#
_cell.length_a   1.000
_cell.length_b   1.000
_cell.length_c   1.000
_cell.angle_alpha   90.00
_cell.angle_beta   90.00
_cell.angle_gamma   90.00
#
_symmetry.space_group_name_H-M   'P 1'
#
loop_
_entity.id
_entity.type
_entity.pdbx_description
1 polymer ?
#
loop_
_entity_poly.entity_id
_entity_poly.type
_entity_poly.pdbx_seq_one_letter_code
_entity_poly.pdbx_strand_id
1 'polypeptide(L)'
;MKVMSSSNETIYVSLSHHWQESCPYTVQRACQLLNFQFLPSLTFKDWQVEERVRKLCRKAQKKHLVSPIAKWLGELHKHDLIMPSMPPVAICWINSYIGYGVFARERIPAWAYIGEYTGIVRYRQAIWLDENDYCFRYPLSSGLWKYFTIDSGYQGNFTRFINHSDKPNVEAIGAFQGGLFHIIIRTIQTIEAGEELCYHYGPLYWKHRKKRSEFVPEEE
;
A
#
# COMPACT_ATOMS: atom_id res chain seq x y z
N MET A 1 -22.76 8.11 -6.52
CA MET A 1 -21.69 7.74 -7.46
C MET A 1 -21.27 8.98 -8.22
N LYS A 2 -20.14 9.59 -7.84
CA LYS A 2 -19.51 10.64 -8.65
C LYS A 2 -18.47 9.89 -9.47
N VAL A 3 -18.79 9.59 -10.72
CA VAL A 3 -17.81 9.11 -11.70
C VAL A 3 -16.79 10.23 -11.81
N MET A 4 -15.57 9.99 -11.31
CA MET A 4 -14.48 10.95 -11.45
C MET A 4 -14.14 11.08 -12.92
N SER A 5 -14.21 12.32 -13.39
CA SER A 5 -13.74 12.78 -14.68
C SER A 5 -12.28 12.36 -14.88
N SER A 6 -12.00 11.79 -16.04
CA SER A 6 -10.71 11.43 -16.64
C SER A 6 -9.50 12.27 -16.18
N SER A 7 -8.75 11.79 -15.18
CA SER A 7 -7.31 12.04 -15.12
C SER A 7 -6.63 10.99 -16.00
N ASN A 8 -5.69 11.41 -16.86
CA ASN A 8 -4.76 10.52 -17.56
C ASN A 8 -3.77 9.90 -16.55
N GLU A 9 -4.27 9.35 -15.44
CA GLU A 9 -3.45 8.66 -14.47
C GLU A 9 -2.85 7.44 -15.13
N THR A 10 -1.54 7.46 -15.14
CA THR A 10 -0.72 6.54 -15.90
C THR A 10 0.16 5.78 -14.93
N ILE A 11 0.13 4.46 -15.04
CA ILE A 11 0.93 3.56 -14.23
C ILE A 11 2.07 3.08 -15.12
N TYR A 12 3.30 3.31 -14.67
CA TYR A 12 4.48 2.81 -15.38
C TYR A 12 4.72 1.36 -15.00
N VAL A 13 4.75 0.48 -15.99
CA VAL A 13 5.00 -0.94 -15.79
C VAL A 13 6.12 -1.38 -16.73
N SER A 14 7.09 -2.14 -16.20
CA SER A 14 8.07 -2.88 -16.98
C SER A 14 7.82 -4.39 -16.80
N LEU A 15 7.79 -5.13 -17.91
CA LEU A 15 7.70 -6.59 -17.90
C LEU A 15 9.08 -7.25 -17.79
N SER A 16 10.14 -6.45 -17.63
CA SER A 16 11.49 -6.89 -17.31
C SER A 16 11.96 -6.24 -16.00
N HIS A 17 13.14 -6.65 -15.54
CA HIS A 17 13.81 -6.05 -14.38
C HIS A 17 14.42 -4.66 -14.70
N HIS A 18 14.40 -4.22 -15.95
CA HIS A 18 14.92 -2.93 -16.37
C HIS A 18 13.83 -1.86 -16.23
N TRP A 19 13.99 -0.96 -15.26
CA TRP A 19 13.05 0.14 -15.03
C TRP A 19 13.00 1.13 -16.19
N GLN A 20 14.08 1.27 -16.96
CA GLN A 20 14.14 2.13 -18.15
C GLN A 20 13.20 1.67 -19.26
N GLU A 21 12.85 0.38 -19.29
CA GLU A 21 11.90 -0.21 -20.23
C GLU A 21 10.44 -0.01 -19.79
N SER A 22 10.21 0.67 -18.65
CA SER A 22 8.85 0.90 -18.16
C SER A 22 8.04 1.80 -19.11
N CYS A 23 6.89 1.30 -19.52
CA CYS A 23 5.96 2.01 -20.39
C CYS A 23 4.79 2.60 -19.59
N PRO A 24 4.31 3.79 -19.98
CA PRO A 24 3.08 4.36 -19.43
C PRO A 24 1.85 3.57 -19.88
N TYR A 25 1.07 3.03 -18.93
CA TYR A 25 -0.22 2.39 -19.20
C TYR A 25 -1.36 3.13 -18.53
N THR A 26 -2.55 3.11 -19.16
CA THR A 26 -3.78 3.51 -18.47
C THR A 26 -4.03 2.59 -17.28
N VAL A 27 -4.72 3.07 -16.25
CA VAL A 27 -5.07 2.26 -15.07
C VAL A 27 -5.78 0.96 -15.49
N GLN A 28 -6.69 1.01 -16.46
CA GLN A 28 -7.39 -0.18 -16.95
C GLN A 28 -6.43 -1.22 -17.56
N ARG A 29 -5.46 -0.80 -18.37
CA ARG A 29 -4.48 -1.72 -18.97
C ARG A 29 -3.53 -2.27 -17.91
N ALA A 30 -3.07 -1.43 -16.98
CA ALA A 30 -2.25 -1.88 -15.86
C ALA A 30 -2.98 -2.91 -14.97
N CYS A 31 -4.30 -2.74 -14.75
CA CYS A 31 -5.10 -3.73 -14.02
C CYS A 31 -5.08 -5.10 -14.70
N GLN A 32 -5.19 -5.13 -16.03
CA GLN A 32 -5.16 -6.37 -16.81
C GLN A 32 -3.78 -7.04 -16.73
N LEU A 33 -2.71 -6.27 -17.00
CA LEU A 33 -1.33 -6.77 -17.00
C LEU A 33 -0.92 -7.36 -15.64
N LEU A 34 -1.32 -6.71 -14.56
CA LEU A 34 -0.94 -7.10 -13.20
C LEU A 34 -1.95 -8.03 -12.52
N ASN A 35 -3.04 -8.39 -13.21
CA ASN A 35 -4.20 -9.11 -12.67
C ASN A 35 -4.62 -8.56 -11.29
N PHE A 36 -4.81 -7.24 -11.22
CA PHE A 36 -4.97 -6.50 -9.97
C PHE A 36 -5.87 -5.29 -10.16
N GLN A 37 -6.71 -4.98 -9.18
CA GLN A 37 -7.59 -3.80 -9.25
C GLN A 37 -6.99 -2.61 -8.49
N PHE A 38 -6.69 -1.52 -9.21
CA PHE A 38 -6.25 -0.30 -8.57
C PHE A 38 -7.40 0.42 -7.85
N LEU A 39 -7.13 0.85 -6.60
CA LEU A 39 -7.99 1.61 -5.72
C LEU A 39 -7.29 2.94 -5.40
N PRO A 40 -7.93 4.08 -5.69
CA PRO A 40 -7.33 5.39 -5.47
C PRO A 40 -7.21 5.74 -3.98
N SER A 41 -8.01 5.10 -3.13
CA SER A 41 -8.02 5.34 -1.69
C SER A 41 -8.33 4.05 -0.95
N LEU A 42 -8.08 4.05 0.37
CA LEU A 42 -8.56 3.00 1.26
C LEU A 42 -10.09 2.78 1.12
N THR A 43 -10.51 1.53 1.00
CA THR A 43 -11.93 1.15 0.93
C THR A 43 -12.31 0.24 2.09
N PHE A 44 -13.61 0.04 2.30
CA PHE A 44 -14.13 -0.85 3.33
C PHE A 44 -14.93 -1.97 2.67
N LYS A 45 -14.85 -3.18 3.22
CA LYS A 45 -15.60 -4.35 2.71
C LYS A 45 -17.09 -4.07 2.59
N ASP A 46 -17.65 -3.41 3.60
CA ASP A 46 -19.05 -3.00 3.67
C ASP A 46 -19.22 -1.82 4.64
N TRP A 47 -20.41 -1.22 4.65
CA TRP A 47 -20.72 -0.08 5.49
C TRP A 47 -20.66 -0.38 7.00
N GLN A 48 -20.92 -1.64 7.41
CA GLN A 48 -20.87 -2.04 8.82
C GLN A 48 -19.43 -2.06 9.33
N VAL A 49 -18.50 -2.54 8.49
CA VAL A 49 -17.06 -2.50 8.76
C VAL A 49 -16.61 -1.04 8.88
N GLU A 50 -17.00 -0.18 7.94
CA GLU A 50 -16.67 1.25 7.99
C GLU A 50 -17.19 1.92 9.27
N GLU A 51 -18.46 1.74 9.61
CA GLU A 51 -19.07 2.35 10.80
C GLU A 51 -18.34 1.90 12.08
N ARG A 52 -18.02 0.61 12.19
CA ARG A 52 -17.28 0.04 13.32
C ARG A 52 -15.88 0.63 13.43
N VAL A 53 -15.14 0.71 12.33
CA VAL A 53 -13.79 1.32 12.30
C VAL A 53 -13.87 2.78 12.72
N ARG A 54 -14.80 3.57 12.14
CA ARG A 54 -15.00 4.98 12.52
C ARG A 54 -15.37 5.15 13.99
N LYS A 55 -16.20 4.26 14.56
CA LYS A 55 -16.54 4.28 15.99
C LYS A 55 -15.31 3.99 16.86
N LEU A 56 -14.46 3.05 16.46
CA LEU A 56 -13.22 2.74 17.16
C LEU A 56 -12.20 3.89 17.08
N CYS A 57 -12.00 4.49 15.90
CA CYS A 57 -11.16 5.67 15.74
C CYS A 57 -11.63 6.83 16.62
N ARG A 58 -12.94 7.14 16.62
CA ARG A 58 -13.52 8.17 17.51
C ARG A 58 -13.25 7.86 18.98
N LYS A 59 -13.39 6.61 19.40
CA LYS A 59 -13.08 6.17 20.78
C LYS A 59 -11.59 6.30 21.09
N ALA A 60 -10.71 5.93 20.16
CA ALA A 60 -9.26 6.07 20.30
C ALA A 60 -8.84 7.54 20.44
N GLN A 61 -9.41 8.44 19.63
CA GLN A 61 -9.17 9.88 19.75
C GLN A 61 -9.61 10.42 21.11
N LYS A 62 -10.84 10.11 21.56
CA LYS A 62 -11.37 10.54 22.87
C LYS A 62 -10.53 10.01 24.04
N LYS A 63 -9.90 8.85 23.87
CA LYS A 63 -9.01 8.24 24.87
C LYS A 63 -7.53 8.62 24.69
N HIS A 64 -7.22 9.55 23.79
CA HIS A 64 -5.83 9.97 23.50
C HIS A 64 -4.89 8.82 23.07
N LEU A 65 -5.44 7.77 22.43
CA LEU A 65 -4.68 6.63 21.92
C LEU A 65 -4.11 6.86 20.50
N VAL A 66 -4.49 7.96 19.85
CA VAL A 66 -3.89 8.38 18.57
C VAL A 66 -2.67 9.25 18.88
N SER A 67 -1.50 8.79 18.47
CA SER A 67 -0.23 9.46 18.76
C SER A 67 -0.15 10.87 18.14
N PRO A 68 0.58 11.82 18.73
CA PRO A 68 0.81 13.14 18.15
C PRO A 68 1.43 13.06 16.75
N ILE A 69 2.40 12.15 16.54
CA ILE A 69 3.05 11.96 15.25
C ILE A 69 2.07 11.50 14.16
N ALA A 70 1.14 10.59 14.47
CA ALA A 70 0.15 10.14 13.51
C ALA A 70 -0.79 11.28 13.08
N LYS A 71 -1.21 12.13 14.03
CA LYS A 71 -2.01 13.32 13.73
C LYS A 71 -1.24 14.32 12.88
N TRP A 72 0.02 14.59 13.24
CA TRP A 72 0.87 15.52 12.50
C TRP A 72 1.11 15.04 11.07
N LEU A 73 1.42 13.75 10.86
CA LEU A 73 1.55 13.16 9.52
C LEU A 73 0.25 13.24 8.73
N GLY A 74 -0.90 13.04 9.39
CA GLY A 74 -2.21 13.15 8.75
C GLY A 74 -2.54 14.56 8.28
N GLU A 75 -2.11 15.59 9.01
CA GLU A 75 -2.23 16.98 8.55
C GLU A 75 -1.18 17.32 7.48
N LEU A 76 0.08 16.89 7.65
CA LEU A 76 1.16 17.11 6.69
C LEU A 76 0.80 16.58 5.30
N HIS A 77 0.25 15.36 5.23
CA HIS A 77 -0.09 14.66 3.98
C HIS A 77 -1.59 14.70 3.66
N LYS A 78 -2.33 15.64 4.24
CA LYS A 78 -3.79 15.75 4.04
C LYS A 78 -4.15 15.88 2.56
N HIS A 79 -3.40 16.69 1.82
CA HIS A 79 -3.62 16.87 0.39
C HIS A 79 -3.34 15.57 -0.37
N ASP A 80 -2.21 14.92 -0.08
CA ASP A 80 -1.79 13.66 -0.71
C ASP A 80 -2.79 12.52 -0.47
N LEU A 81 -3.44 12.49 0.70
CA LEU A 81 -4.47 11.49 1.03
C LEU A 81 -5.82 11.75 0.34
N ILE A 82 -6.15 13.01 0.03
CA ILE A 82 -7.42 13.39 -0.63
C ILE A 82 -7.27 13.36 -2.15
N MET A 83 -6.11 13.78 -2.65
CA MET A 83 -5.77 13.85 -4.07
C MET A 83 -4.41 13.18 -4.27
N PRO A 84 -4.37 11.83 -4.27
CA PRO A 84 -3.12 11.10 -4.45
C PRO A 84 -2.52 11.42 -5.82
N SER A 85 -1.23 11.71 -5.82
CA SER A 85 -0.43 11.82 -7.04
C SER A 85 0.42 10.56 -7.21
N MET A 86 0.70 10.20 -8.46
CA MET A 86 1.59 9.08 -8.76
C MET A 86 3.04 9.57 -8.63
N PRO A 87 3.86 9.02 -7.72
CA PRO A 87 5.27 9.38 -7.66
C PRO A 87 6.01 8.85 -8.90
N PRO A 88 7.22 9.32 -9.18
CA PRO A 88 8.01 8.91 -10.33
C PRO A 88 8.59 7.49 -10.12
N VAL A 89 7.72 6.49 -10.12
CA VAL A 89 8.08 5.08 -9.90
C VAL A 89 7.50 4.20 -11.00
N ALA A 90 8.09 3.03 -11.19
CA ALA A 90 7.60 1.97 -12.06
C ALA A 90 7.39 0.67 -11.27
N ILE A 91 6.39 -0.11 -11.66
CA ILE A 91 6.22 -1.50 -11.22
C ILE A 91 7.00 -2.37 -12.22
N CYS A 92 8.03 -3.07 -11.78
CA CYS A 92 8.89 -3.87 -12.65
C CYS A 92 8.80 -5.34 -12.29
N TRP A 93 8.71 -6.22 -13.29
CA TRP A 93 8.83 -7.66 -13.07
C TRP A 93 10.28 -8.01 -12.72
N ILE A 94 10.50 -8.77 -11.64
CA ILE A 94 11.84 -9.14 -11.18
C ILE A 94 12.18 -10.57 -11.58
N ASN A 95 11.39 -11.54 -11.11
CA ASN A 95 11.48 -12.97 -11.47
C ASN A 95 10.26 -13.74 -10.94
N SER A 96 10.16 -15.04 -11.24
CA SER A 96 9.06 -15.91 -10.80
C SER A 96 8.99 -16.16 -9.29
N TYR A 97 10.07 -15.94 -8.53
CA TYR A 97 10.12 -16.16 -7.08
C TYR A 97 9.62 -14.92 -6.30
N ILE A 98 10.01 -13.72 -6.75
CA ILE A 98 9.65 -12.45 -6.12
C ILE A 98 8.33 -11.91 -6.69
N GLY A 99 8.17 -12.01 -8.02
CA GLY A 99 7.12 -11.33 -8.77
C GLY A 99 7.57 -9.93 -9.18
N TYR A 100 6.79 -8.92 -8.79
CA TYR A 100 7.07 -7.52 -9.13
C TYR A 100 7.72 -6.76 -7.97
N GLY A 101 8.45 -5.70 -8.30
CA GLY A 101 8.96 -4.68 -7.37
C GLY A 101 8.62 -3.27 -7.82
N VAL A 102 8.96 -2.28 -7.00
CA VAL A 102 8.75 -0.86 -7.32
C VAL A 102 10.09 -0.15 -7.39
N PHE A 103 10.36 0.51 -8.52
CA PHE A 103 11.64 1.14 -8.80
C PHE A 103 11.46 2.63 -9.04
N ALA A 104 12.38 3.45 -8.54
CA ALA A 104 12.39 4.88 -8.81
C ALA A 104 12.76 5.15 -10.28
N ARG A 105 12.01 6.02 -10.96
CA ARG A 105 12.29 6.48 -12.34
C ARG A 105 13.11 7.76 -12.38
N GLU A 106 13.13 8.51 -11.29
CA GLU A 106 13.96 9.68 -11.08
C GLU A 106 14.39 9.76 -9.61
N ARG A 107 15.26 10.70 -9.27
CA ARG A 107 15.71 10.92 -7.90
C ARG A 107 14.55 11.40 -7.01
N ILE A 108 14.28 10.68 -5.92
CA ILE A 108 13.28 11.02 -4.91
C ILE A 108 14.00 11.48 -3.63
N PRO A 109 13.75 12.70 -3.12
CA PRO A 109 14.41 13.20 -1.91
C PRO A 109 13.99 12.41 -0.66
N ALA A 110 14.80 12.49 0.40
CA ALA A 110 14.46 11.95 1.72
C ALA A 110 13.21 12.61 2.30
N TRP A 111 12.43 11.86 3.09
CA TRP A 111 11.18 12.30 3.72
C TRP A 111 10.05 12.68 2.74
N ALA A 112 10.14 12.24 1.48
CA ALA A 112 9.11 12.44 0.48
C ALA A 112 7.97 11.43 0.66
N TYR A 113 6.73 11.91 0.48
CA TYR A 113 5.55 11.04 0.42
C TYR A 113 5.59 10.20 -0.85
N ILE A 114 5.41 8.88 -0.71
CA ILE A 114 5.32 7.95 -1.84
C ILE A 114 3.86 7.62 -2.12
N GLY A 115 3.08 7.26 -1.11
CA GLY A 115 1.68 6.85 -1.32
C GLY A 115 1.04 6.29 -0.07
N GLU A 116 -0.28 6.15 -0.09
CA GLU A 116 -1.01 5.37 0.91
C GLU A 116 -0.94 3.88 0.56
N TYR A 117 -0.79 2.99 1.55
CA TYR A 117 -1.05 1.57 1.37
C TYR A 117 -2.55 1.30 1.35
N THR A 118 -3.13 1.29 0.15
CA THR A 118 -4.58 1.10 -0.04
C THR A 118 -4.95 -0.37 -0.16
N GLY A 119 -6.21 -0.66 0.07
CA GLY A 119 -6.79 -1.99 0.01
C GLY A 119 -8.18 -2.00 0.61
N ILE A 120 -8.73 -3.20 0.82
CA ILE A 120 -10.03 -3.38 1.45
C ILE A 120 -9.83 -3.56 2.95
N VAL A 121 -10.32 -2.61 3.75
CA VAL A 121 -10.42 -2.77 5.19
C VAL A 121 -11.50 -3.81 5.50
N ARG A 122 -11.11 -4.90 6.15
CA ARG A 122 -12.00 -5.99 6.55
C ARG A 122 -11.73 -6.44 7.97
N TYR A 123 -12.77 -7.00 8.58
CA TYR A 123 -12.66 -7.65 9.88
C TYR A 123 -11.97 -9.01 9.74
N ARG A 124 -11.12 -9.34 10.72
CA ARG A 124 -10.40 -10.62 10.82
C ARG A 124 -10.53 -11.18 12.23
N GLN A 125 -10.54 -12.52 12.33
CA GLN A 125 -10.25 -13.22 13.58
C GLN A 125 -8.96 -14.02 13.40
N ALA A 126 -8.07 -13.99 14.39
CA ALA A 126 -6.72 -14.55 14.28
C ALA A 126 -6.70 -16.07 13.97
N ILE A 127 -7.80 -16.78 14.25
CA ILE A 127 -7.95 -18.21 13.98
C ILE A 127 -8.13 -18.55 12.50
N TRP A 128 -8.54 -17.60 11.66
CA TRP A 128 -8.70 -17.83 10.23
C TRP A 128 -7.34 -17.65 9.56
N LEU A 129 -6.79 -18.70 8.95
CA LEU A 129 -5.55 -18.66 8.15
C LEU A 129 -5.77 -17.98 6.78
N ASP A 130 -6.63 -16.97 6.74
CA ASP A 130 -7.10 -16.27 5.54
C ASP A 130 -6.24 -15.04 5.17
N GLU A 131 -5.01 -14.97 5.68
CA GLU A 131 -4.06 -13.92 5.32
C GLU A 131 -3.28 -14.32 4.08
N ASN A 132 -3.30 -13.43 3.10
CA ASN A 132 -2.31 -13.40 2.05
C ASN A 132 -1.12 -12.54 2.48
N ASP A 133 -0.05 -12.60 1.70
CA ASP A 133 1.21 -11.90 1.92
C ASP A 133 1.13 -10.36 1.84
N TYR A 134 -0.05 -9.79 1.59
CA TYR A 134 -0.29 -8.37 1.32
C TYR A 134 -1.26 -7.70 2.32
N CYS A 135 -1.47 -8.32 3.49
CA CYS A 135 -2.30 -7.79 4.56
C CYS A 135 -1.50 -6.91 5.54
N PHE A 136 -1.96 -5.67 5.75
CA PHE A 136 -1.49 -4.80 6.83
C PHE A 136 -2.48 -4.76 7.98
N ARG A 137 -2.02 -5.03 9.21
CA ARG A 137 -2.86 -4.84 10.39
C ARG A 137 -3.26 -3.37 10.52
N TYR A 138 -4.56 -3.11 10.57
CA TYR A 138 -5.06 -1.74 10.72
C TYR A 138 -4.59 -1.16 12.08
N PRO A 139 -4.14 0.11 12.16
CA PRO A 139 -3.59 0.73 13.39
C PRO A 139 -4.59 0.99 14.53
N LEU A 140 -5.46 0.02 14.82
CA LEU A 140 -6.39 0.05 15.94
C LEU A 140 -6.20 -1.20 16.80
N SER A 141 -6.20 -0.99 18.11
CA SER A 141 -6.32 -2.10 19.06
C SER A 141 -7.79 -2.51 19.20
N SER A 142 -8.17 -3.65 18.62
CA SER A 142 -9.49 -4.27 18.80
C SER A 142 -9.45 -5.60 19.60
N GLY A 143 -8.34 -5.83 20.32
CA GLY A 143 -8.08 -7.05 21.08
C GLY A 143 -7.09 -7.97 20.34
N LEU A 144 -6.61 -9.00 21.05
CA LEU A 144 -5.60 -9.93 20.54
C LEU A 144 -6.15 -10.83 19.40
N TRP A 145 -7.43 -11.21 19.51
CA TRP A 145 -8.04 -12.25 18.68
C TRP A 145 -8.88 -11.72 17.52
N LYS A 146 -9.24 -10.45 17.53
CA LYS A 146 -10.17 -9.81 16.61
C LYS A 146 -9.63 -8.45 16.22
N TYR A 147 -9.40 -8.22 14.94
CA TYR A 147 -8.86 -6.95 14.47
C TYR A 147 -9.27 -6.64 13.04
N PHE A 148 -8.97 -5.43 12.60
CA PHE A 148 -9.16 -5.03 11.21
C PHE A 148 -7.82 -5.12 10.48
N THR A 149 -7.87 -5.51 9.20
CA THR A 149 -6.72 -5.54 8.32
C THR A 149 -7.05 -4.77 7.05
N ILE A 150 -6.04 -4.15 6.45
CA ILE A 150 -6.07 -3.64 5.09
C ILE A 150 -5.59 -4.78 4.20
N ASP A 151 -6.48 -5.34 3.39
CA ASP A 151 -6.16 -6.44 2.47
C ASP A 151 -5.90 -5.86 1.07
N SER A 152 -4.65 -5.96 0.61
CA SER A 152 -4.24 -5.54 -0.73
C SER A 152 -3.93 -6.71 -1.67
N GLY A 153 -4.50 -7.90 -1.42
CA GLY A 153 -4.19 -9.10 -2.21
C GLY A 153 -4.64 -8.99 -3.67
N TYR A 154 -5.85 -8.48 -3.91
CA TYR A 154 -6.44 -8.35 -5.25
C TYR A 154 -6.83 -6.92 -5.62
N GLN A 155 -7.00 -6.04 -4.63
CA GLN A 155 -7.39 -4.65 -4.85
C GLN A 155 -6.62 -3.73 -3.89
N GLY A 156 -6.09 -2.61 -4.38
CA GLY A 156 -5.20 -1.71 -3.62
C GLY A 156 -4.46 -0.80 -4.60
N ASN A 157 -3.20 -0.41 -4.36
CA ASN A 157 -2.45 0.40 -5.33
C ASN A 157 -1.02 -0.10 -5.52
N PHE A 158 -0.16 0.68 -6.18
CA PHE A 158 1.20 0.28 -6.51
C PHE A 158 2.07 -0.04 -5.28
N THR A 159 1.73 0.49 -4.10
CA THR A 159 2.51 0.28 -2.88
C THR A 159 2.51 -1.17 -2.39
N ARG A 160 1.54 -2.00 -2.82
CA ARG A 160 1.54 -3.44 -2.54
C ARG A 160 2.73 -4.19 -3.11
N PHE A 161 3.35 -3.65 -4.16
CA PHE A 161 4.46 -4.26 -4.88
C PHE A 161 5.81 -3.85 -4.31
N ILE A 162 5.84 -2.98 -3.29
CA ILE A 162 7.08 -2.57 -2.62
C ILE A 162 7.56 -3.76 -1.78
N ASN A 163 8.79 -4.20 -2.05
CA ASN A 163 9.35 -5.42 -1.47
C ASN A 163 9.94 -5.22 -0.08
N HIS A 164 10.30 -6.34 0.54
CA HIS A 164 10.99 -6.35 1.82
C HIS A 164 12.48 -6.08 1.66
N SER A 165 13.06 -5.30 2.57
CA SER A 165 14.50 -5.29 2.83
C SER A 165 14.78 -5.13 4.32
N ASP A 166 15.84 -5.78 4.82
CA ASP A 166 16.42 -5.53 6.16
C ASP A 166 17.22 -4.21 6.20
N LYS A 167 17.53 -3.65 5.03
CA LYS A 167 18.13 -2.31 4.85
C LYS A 167 17.17 -1.45 4.01
N PRO A 168 16.01 -1.06 4.56
CA PRO A 168 14.99 -0.37 3.81
C PRO A 168 15.39 1.07 3.49
N ASN A 169 14.83 1.62 2.40
CA ASN A 169 14.96 3.03 2.00
C ASN A 169 13.63 3.80 2.04
N VAL A 170 12.51 3.09 2.27
CA VAL A 170 11.19 3.65 2.60
C VAL A 170 10.66 3.02 3.89
N GLU A 171 9.72 3.69 4.56
CA GLU A 171 9.02 3.16 5.73
C GLU A 171 7.50 3.22 5.57
N ALA A 172 6.80 2.28 6.23
CA ALA A 172 5.35 2.31 6.38
C ALA A 172 4.99 2.86 7.76
N ILE A 173 4.25 3.97 7.82
CA ILE A 173 3.93 4.66 9.07
C ILE A 173 2.45 5.06 9.13
N GLY A 174 1.87 4.99 10.33
CA GLY A 174 0.47 5.36 10.56
C GLY A 174 0.26 6.87 10.57
N ALA A 175 -0.60 7.36 9.69
CA ALA A 175 -1.13 8.72 9.71
C ALA A 175 -2.61 8.70 10.14
N PHE A 176 -3.06 9.73 10.84
CA PHE A 176 -4.44 9.85 11.29
C PHE A 176 -5.08 11.10 10.68
N GLN A 177 -6.01 10.92 9.75
CA GLN A 177 -6.69 12.00 9.03
C GLN A 177 -8.15 11.63 8.76
N GLY A 178 -9.05 12.62 8.71
CA GLY A 178 -10.47 12.40 8.39
C GLY A 178 -11.21 11.47 9.38
N GLY A 179 -10.67 11.31 10.60
CA GLY A 179 -11.20 10.39 11.60
C GLY A 179 -10.85 8.91 11.36
N LEU A 180 -9.88 8.63 10.48
CA LEU A 180 -9.40 7.30 10.14
C LEU A 180 -7.87 7.22 10.26
N PHE A 181 -7.37 6.00 10.46
CA PHE A 181 -5.96 5.70 10.24
C PHE A 181 -5.72 5.35 8.77
N HIS A 182 -4.59 5.82 8.27
CA HIS A 182 -4.01 5.53 6.98
C HIS A 182 -2.61 4.97 7.23
N ILE A 183 -2.17 4.01 6.41
CA ILE A 183 -0.76 3.61 6.37
C ILE A 183 -0.15 4.36 5.19
N ILE A 184 0.80 5.25 5.45
CA ILE A 184 1.51 5.97 4.40
C ILE A 184 2.90 5.40 4.23
N ILE A 185 3.39 5.40 2.99
CA ILE A 185 4.76 5.06 2.63
C ILE A 185 5.50 6.37 2.37
N ARG A 186 6.68 6.55 2.96
CA ARG A 186 7.56 7.69 2.70
C ARG A 186 9.02 7.26 2.62
N THR A 187 9.85 8.04 1.94
CA THR A 187 11.29 7.81 1.91
C THR A 187 11.92 8.16 3.26
N ILE A 188 12.93 7.39 3.68
CA ILE A 188 13.73 7.66 4.89
C ILE A 188 15.17 8.07 4.57
N GLN A 189 15.53 8.00 3.28
CA GLN A 189 16.76 8.49 2.69
C GLN A 189 16.45 8.95 1.26
N THR A 190 17.41 9.59 0.61
CA THR A 190 17.28 9.89 -0.83
C THR A 190 17.29 8.55 -1.60
N ILE A 191 16.43 8.45 -2.61
CA ILE A 191 16.37 7.32 -3.53
C ILE A 191 16.83 7.81 -4.90
N GLU A 192 17.87 7.20 -5.44
CA GLU A 192 18.38 7.53 -6.78
C GLU A 192 17.59 6.79 -7.86
N ALA A 193 17.64 7.29 -9.10
CA ALA A 193 16.94 6.65 -10.21
C ALA A 193 17.42 5.20 -10.40
N GLY A 194 16.47 4.27 -10.52
CA GLY A 194 16.71 2.84 -10.66
C GLY A 194 16.86 2.07 -9.36
N GLU A 195 16.87 2.73 -8.20
CA GLU A 195 16.83 2.02 -6.93
C GLU A 195 15.43 1.43 -6.67
N GLU A 196 15.40 0.21 -6.15
CA GLU A 196 14.16 -0.44 -5.68
C GLU A 196 13.72 0.18 -4.36
N LEU A 197 12.44 0.54 -4.25
CA LEU A 197 11.82 0.94 -3.00
C LEU A 197 11.57 -0.33 -2.17
N CYS A 198 12.04 -0.35 -0.93
CA CYS A 198 11.82 -1.45 0.01
C CYS A 198 11.58 -0.95 1.43
N TYR A 199 10.67 -1.60 2.17
CA TYR A 199 10.50 -1.39 3.62
C TYR A 199 10.66 -2.69 4.42
N HIS A 200 10.88 -2.56 5.71
CA HIS A 200 10.91 -3.72 6.61
C HIS A 200 9.48 -4.19 6.89
N TYR A 201 9.09 -5.39 6.42
CA TYR A 201 7.73 -5.93 6.53
C TYR A 201 7.28 -6.22 7.97
N GLY A 202 8.23 -6.27 8.88
CA GLY A 202 7.99 -6.49 10.30
C GLY A 202 8.33 -7.92 10.72
N PRO A 203 8.67 -8.12 12.00
CA PRO A 203 9.21 -9.39 12.50
C PRO A 203 8.21 -10.55 12.51
N LEU A 204 6.92 -10.27 12.30
CA LEU A 204 5.86 -11.28 12.28
C LEU A 204 5.53 -11.80 10.87
N TYR A 205 6.03 -11.11 9.83
CA TYR A 205 5.71 -11.44 8.44
C TYR A 205 6.15 -12.87 8.08
N TRP A 206 7.40 -13.20 8.36
CA TRP A 206 8.02 -14.48 7.98
C TRP A 206 7.46 -15.70 8.73
N LYS A 207 6.72 -15.50 9.83
CA LYS A 207 6.25 -16.60 10.68
C LYS A 207 5.06 -17.38 10.09
N HIS A 208 4.33 -16.79 9.13
CA HIS A 208 3.05 -17.34 8.65
C HIS A 208 3.05 -17.71 7.16
N ARG A 209 4.18 -17.55 6.46
CA ARG A 209 4.23 -17.72 5.00
C ARG A 209 4.41 -19.19 4.58
N LYS A 210 3.56 -19.66 3.66
CA LYS A 210 3.76 -20.91 2.90
C LYS A 210 4.55 -20.59 1.63
N LYS A 211 5.44 -21.49 1.18
CA LYS A 211 6.20 -21.32 -0.08
C LYS A 211 5.24 -21.13 -1.28
N ARG A 212 5.48 -20.12 -2.13
CA ARG A 212 4.70 -19.88 -3.35
C ARG A 212 5.08 -20.88 -4.44
N SER A 213 4.11 -21.31 -5.23
CA SER A 213 4.31 -21.99 -6.52
C SER A 213 4.59 -20.95 -7.62
N GLU A 214 5.44 -21.31 -8.58
CA GLU A 214 5.94 -20.44 -9.64
C GLU A 214 4.83 -19.86 -10.53
N PHE A 215 4.92 -18.57 -10.88
CA PHE A 215 4.08 -17.90 -11.87
C PHE A 215 4.94 -17.00 -12.76
N VAL A 216 4.86 -17.20 -14.07
CA VAL A 216 5.53 -16.40 -15.10
C VAL A 216 4.45 -15.72 -15.94
N PRO A 217 4.39 -14.38 -16.02
CA PRO A 217 3.49 -13.68 -16.94
C PRO A 217 3.97 -13.87 -18.38
N GLU A 218 3.07 -14.25 -19.29
CA GLU A 218 3.32 -14.29 -20.74
C GLU A 218 2.43 -13.23 -21.42
N GLU A 219 2.95 -12.58 -22.46
CA GLU A 219 2.15 -11.74 -23.37
C GLU A 219 1.45 -12.64 -24.41
N GLU A 220 0.16 -12.40 -24.70
CA GLU A 220 -0.52 -12.94 -25.88
C GLU A 220 -0.07 -12.23 -27.16
#